data_AF-A0A9W8LR40-F1
#
_entry.id   AF-A0A9W8LR40-F1
#
_cell.length_a   1.000
_cell.length_b   1.000
_cell.length_c   1.000
_cell.angle_alpha   90.00
_cell.angle_beta   90.00
_cell.angle_gamma   90.00
#
_symmetry.space_group_name_H-M   'P 1'
#
loop_
_entity.id
_entity.type
_entity.pdbx_description
1 polymer ?
#
loop_
_entity_poly.entity_id
_entity_poly.type
_entity_poly.pdbx_seq_one_letter_code
_entity_poly.pdbx_strand_id
1 'polypeptide(L)'
;MKLAFAAVLLALTSSFALPTAEPLERRASSKINIATLNKAIAADNRVIAQQQNSINKLRSVNSMLGSMSGKAITNARRAHSNAIAAQKKALAATQSAVNGLKKIRAQYS
;
A
#
# COMPACT_ATOMS: atom_id res chain seq x y z
N MET A 1 -12.61 -24.14 -5.85
CA MET A 1 -11.80 -22.97 -5.46
C MET A 1 -10.63 -23.39 -4.57
N LYS A 2 -9.56 -23.98 -5.13
CA LYS A 2 -8.38 -24.47 -4.35
C LYS A 2 -7.04 -24.27 -5.09
N LEU A 3 -6.92 -23.22 -5.90
CA LEU A 3 -5.69 -22.96 -6.67
C LEU A 3 -4.98 -21.64 -6.28
N ALA A 4 -5.61 -20.80 -5.46
CA ALA A 4 -5.01 -19.51 -5.06
C ALA A 4 -4.05 -19.61 -3.86
N PHE A 5 -4.03 -20.73 -3.12
CA PHE A 5 -3.22 -20.86 -1.90
C PHE A 5 -1.82 -21.44 -2.16
N ALA A 6 -1.62 -22.18 -3.26
CA ALA A 6 -0.33 -22.78 -3.60
C ALA A 6 0.69 -21.76 -4.12
N ALA A 7 0.24 -20.69 -4.80
CA ALA A 7 1.13 -19.64 -5.31
C ALA A 7 1.75 -18.79 -4.19
N VAL A 8 1.07 -18.65 -3.05
CA VAL A 8 1.59 -17.92 -1.88
C VAL A 8 2.67 -18.74 -1.17
N LEU A 9 2.58 -20.08 -1.15
CA LEU A 9 3.59 -20.94 -0.54
C LEU A 9 4.87 -21.06 -1.39
N LEU A 10 4.77 -21.04 -2.72
CA LEU A 10 5.96 -21.08 -3.59
C LEU A 10 6.80 -19.79 -3.49
N ALA A 11 6.16 -18.65 -3.14
CA ALA A 11 6.86 -17.39 -2.89
C ALA A 11 7.54 -17.31 -1.50
N LEU A 12 7.27 -18.26 -0.59
CA LEU A 12 7.82 -18.28 0.76
C LEU A 12 9.05 -19.19 0.93
N THR A 13 9.34 -20.07 -0.04
CA THR A 13 10.38 -21.11 0.11
C THR A 13 11.66 -20.88 -0.70
N SER A 14 11.70 -19.91 -1.62
CA SER A 14 12.86 -19.68 -2.48
C SER A 14 13.94 -18.73 -1.93
N SER A 15 13.84 -18.27 -0.67
CA SER A 15 14.72 -17.20 -0.16
C SER A 15 15.89 -17.67 0.71
N PHE A 16 16.19 -18.98 0.79
CA PHE A 16 17.38 -19.51 1.47
C PHE A 16 18.47 -20.01 0.50
N ALA A 17 18.71 -19.28 -0.59
CA ALA A 17 19.98 -19.39 -1.31
C ALA A 17 20.84 -18.19 -0.91
N LEU A 18 21.91 -18.43 -0.14
CA LEU A 18 22.92 -17.43 0.20
C LEU A 18 23.42 -16.79 -1.11
N PRO A 19 23.30 -15.47 -1.29
CA PRO A 19 23.83 -14.83 -2.48
C PRO A 19 25.36 -14.81 -2.37
N THR A 20 26.02 -15.55 -3.26
CA THR A 20 27.45 -15.47 -3.50
C THR A 20 27.89 -14.02 -3.61
N ALA A 21 28.95 -13.67 -2.89
CA ALA A 21 29.50 -12.33 -2.79
C ALA A 21 29.89 -11.77 -4.17
N GLU A 22 28.97 -11.04 -4.78
CA GLU A 22 29.30 -10.12 -5.87
C GLU A 22 30.15 -8.98 -5.29
N PRO A 23 31.22 -8.55 -6.00
CA PRO A 23 32.07 -7.46 -5.54
C PRO A 23 31.23 -6.21 -5.28
N LEU A 24 31.40 -5.64 -4.08
CA LEU A 24 30.63 -4.49 -3.57
C LEU A 24 30.62 -3.30 -4.53
N GLU A 25 31.63 -3.19 -5.40
CA GLU A 25 31.75 -2.16 -6.43
C GLU A 25 30.68 -2.25 -7.53
N ARG A 26 30.22 -3.47 -7.87
CA ARG A 26 29.16 -3.67 -8.87
C ARG A 26 27.77 -3.35 -8.30
N ARG A 27 27.57 -3.57 -6.99
CA ARG A 27 26.33 -3.19 -6.28
C ARG A 27 26.21 -1.69 -6.07
N ALA A 28 27.32 -1.01 -5.79
CA ALA A 28 27.38 0.46 -5.68
C ALA A 28 27.07 1.17 -7.02
N SER A 29 27.32 0.51 -8.15
CA SER A 29 27.00 1.02 -9.50
C SER A 29 25.59 0.69 -9.98
N SER A 30 24.69 0.20 -9.13
CA SER A 30 23.26 0.26 -9.43
C SER A 30 22.83 1.74 -9.37
N LYS A 31 23.13 2.49 -10.44
CA LYS A 31 22.68 3.87 -10.64
C LYS A 31 21.18 3.88 -10.41
N ILE A 32 20.77 4.37 -9.26
CA ILE A 32 19.36 4.58 -8.97
C ILE A 32 18.84 5.48 -10.08
N ASN A 33 17.95 4.94 -10.91
CA ASN A 33 17.35 5.70 -11.97
C ASN A 33 16.37 6.69 -11.34
N ILE A 34 16.83 7.92 -11.11
CA ILE A 34 16.06 9.02 -10.51
C ILE A 34 14.75 9.24 -11.28
N ALA A 35 14.72 9.01 -12.60
CA ALA A 35 13.49 9.09 -13.38
C ALA A 35 12.51 7.97 -13.02
N THR A 36 12.98 6.74 -12.79
CA THR A 36 12.14 5.63 -12.31
C THR A 36 11.62 5.89 -10.90
N LEU A 37 12.44 6.42 -9.99
CA LEU A 37 11.99 6.84 -8.66
C LEU A 37 10.92 7.93 -8.72
N ASN A 38 11.12 8.96 -9.54
CA ASN A 38 10.14 10.03 -9.71
C ASN A 38 8.82 9.51 -10.30
N LYS A 39 8.88 8.56 -11.24
CA LYS A 39 7.69 7.87 -11.77
C LYS A 39 6.96 7.08 -10.69
N ALA A 40 7.67 6.34 -9.83
CA ALA A 40 7.09 5.59 -8.72
C ALA A 40 6.44 6.53 -7.69
N ILE A 41 7.13 7.59 -7.27
CA ILE A 41 6.57 8.62 -6.37
C ILE A 41 5.30 9.25 -6.95
N ALA A 42 5.30 9.57 -8.26
CA ALA A 42 4.12 10.14 -8.92
C ALA A 42 2.95 9.15 -8.99
N ALA A 43 3.23 7.86 -9.26
CA ALA A 43 2.21 6.80 -9.26
C ALA A 43 1.59 6.62 -7.86
N ASP A 44 2.43 6.51 -6.83
CA ASP A 44 1.95 6.33 -5.46
C ASP A 44 1.20 7.56 -4.94
N ASN A 45 1.60 8.78 -5.32
CA ASN A 45 0.83 9.99 -5.02
C ASN A 45 -0.58 9.97 -5.65
N ARG A 46 -0.73 9.39 -6.86
CA ARG A 46 -2.07 9.20 -7.46
C ARG A 46 -2.88 8.17 -6.67
N VAL A 47 -2.26 7.09 -6.22
CA VAL A 47 -2.91 6.08 -5.37
C VAL A 47 -3.37 6.71 -4.04
N ILE A 48 -2.54 7.54 -3.41
CA ILE A 48 -2.89 8.31 -2.20
C ILE A 48 -4.14 9.16 -2.44
N ALA A 49 -4.20 9.89 -3.55
CA ALA A 49 -5.37 10.70 -3.89
C ALA A 49 -6.64 9.83 -4.10
N GLN A 50 -6.51 8.69 -4.76
CA GLN A 50 -7.61 7.73 -4.95
C GLN A 50 -8.10 7.14 -3.62
N GLN A 51 -7.19 6.81 -2.71
CA GLN A 51 -7.53 6.32 -1.36
C GLN A 51 -8.24 7.39 -0.54
N GLN A 52 -7.78 8.64 -0.59
CA GLN A 52 -8.46 9.78 0.06
C GLN A 52 -9.88 9.98 -0.48
N ASN A 53 -10.06 9.94 -1.80
CA ASN A 53 -11.38 10.01 -2.43
C ASN A 53 -12.29 8.85 -2.00
N SER A 54 -11.74 7.63 -1.89
CA SER A 54 -12.49 6.47 -1.42
C SER A 54 -12.92 6.60 0.04
N ILE A 55 -12.04 7.12 0.91
CA ILE A 55 -12.37 7.42 2.31
C ILE A 55 -13.48 8.48 2.39
N ASN A 56 -13.43 9.52 1.56
CA ASN A 56 -14.46 10.56 1.53
C ASN A 56 -15.83 10.00 1.06
N LYS A 57 -15.85 9.15 0.04
CA LYS A 57 -17.06 8.44 -0.40
C LYS A 57 -17.63 7.52 0.68
N LEU A 58 -16.77 6.81 1.42
CA LEU A 58 -17.21 6.01 2.56
C LEU A 58 -17.81 6.93 3.65
N ARG A 59 -17.16 8.03 4.00
CA ARG A 59 -17.71 8.98 4.98
C ARG A 59 -19.11 9.50 4.61
N SER A 60 -19.38 9.77 3.32
CA SER A 60 -20.74 10.14 2.89
C SER A 60 -21.77 9.01 2.97
N VAL A 61 -21.36 7.75 2.86
CA VAL A 61 -22.28 6.62 3.11
C VAL A 61 -22.58 6.46 4.60
N ASN A 62 -21.61 6.78 5.48
CA ASN A 62 -21.83 6.73 6.92
C ASN A 62 -22.95 7.64 7.40
N SER A 63 -23.08 8.84 6.83
CA SER A 63 -24.15 9.77 7.18
C SER A 63 -25.52 9.24 6.81
N MET A 64 -25.63 8.51 5.68
CA MET A 64 -26.87 7.83 5.27
C MET A 64 -27.23 6.67 6.21
N LEU A 65 -26.23 5.92 6.71
CA LEU A 65 -26.46 4.84 7.68
C LEU A 65 -26.82 5.36 9.08
N GLY A 66 -26.54 6.63 9.38
CA GLY A 66 -26.79 7.26 10.68
C GLY A 66 -28.28 7.42 11.03
N SER A 67 -29.15 7.56 10.04
CA SER A 67 -30.60 7.76 10.22
C SER A 67 -31.40 6.45 10.33
N MET A 68 -30.80 5.30 10.04
CA MET A 68 -31.47 3.99 10.06
C MET A 68 -31.25 3.26 11.40
N SER A 69 -32.19 2.43 11.85
CA SER A 69 -32.09 1.64 13.10
C SER A 69 -32.31 0.15 12.86
N GLY A 70 -31.83 -0.70 13.78
CA GLY A 70 -31.97 -2.16 13.72
C GLY A 70 -30.65 -2.93 13.66
N LYS A 71 -30.70 -4.24 13.98
CA LYS A 71 -29.51 -5.11 14.11
C LYS A 71 -28.67 -5.19 12.83
N ALA A 72 -29.35 -5.23 11.67
CA ALA A 72 -28.68 -5.22 10.36
C ALA A 72 -27.90 -3.93 10.11
N ILE A 73 -28.47 -2.77 10.50
CA ILE A 73 -27.82 -1.46 10.37
C ILE A 73 -26.62 -1.34 11.31
N THR A 74 -26.71 -1.86 12.54
CA THR A 74 -25.56 -1.89 13.47
C THR A 74 -24.39 -2.68 12.87
N ASN A 75 -24.65 -3.84 12.26
CA ASN A 75 -23.62 -4.62 11.58
C ASN A 75 -23.06 -3.88 10.36
N ALA A 76 -23.90 -3.23 9.56
CA ALA A 76 -23.47 -2.41 8.43
C ALA A 76 -22.58 -1.24 8.86
N ARG A 77 -22.93 -0.53 9.95
CA ARG A 77 -22.09 0.55 10.52
C ARG A 77 -20.74 0.04 11.00
N ARG A 78 -20.69 -1.15 11.62
CA ARG A 78 -19.43 -1.77 12.05
C ARG A 78 -18.55 -2.12 10.85
N ALA A 79 -19.11 -2.79 9.83
CA ALA A 79 -18.41 -3.09 8.60
C ALA A 79 -17.90 -1.83 7.91
N HIS A 80 -18.72 -0.78 7.89
CA HIS A 80 -18.38 0.52 7.31
C HIS A 80 -17.22 1.21 8.06
N SER A 81 -17.27 1.24 9.40
CA SER A 81 -16.19 1.75 10.24
C SER A 81 -14.88 0.97 10.00
N ASN A 82 -14.96 -0.36 9.92
CA ASN A 82 -13.81 -1.21 9.65
C ASN A 82 -13.22 -0.95 8.25
N ALA A 83 -14.06 -0.72 7.23
CA ALA A 83 -13.61 -0.37 5.89
C ALA A 83 -12.87 0.98 5.87
N ILE A 84 -13.38 2.00 6.58
CA ILE A 84 -12.69 3.29 6.73
C ILE A 84 -11.34 3.08 7.43
N ALA A 85 -11.30 2.32 8.53
CA ALA A 85 -10.06 2.07 9.26
C ALA A 85 -9.02 1.34 8.39
N ALA A 86 -9.43 0.34 7.62
CA ALA A 86 -8.57 -0.37 6.69
C ALA A 86 -8.02 0.56 5.58
N GLN A 87 -8.87 1.41 5.01
CA GLN A 87 -8.43 2.39 4.00
C GLN A 87 -7.46 3.43 4.58
N LYS A 88 -7.68 3.90 5.81
CA LYS A 88 -6.73 4.78 6.50
C LYS A 88 -5.38 4.10 6.73
N LYS A 89 -5.38 2.82 7.09
CA LYS A 89 -4.15 2.04 7.28
C LYS A 89 -3.40 1.88 5.95
N ALA A 90 -4.11 1.60 4.85
CA ALA A 90 -3.54 1.55 3.52
C ALA A 90 -2.94 2.90 3.10
N LEU A 91 -3.66 4.00 3.33
CA LEU A 91 -3.19 5.36 3.07
C LEU A 91 -1.88 5.67 3.81
N ALA A 92 -1.82 5.36 5.11
CA ALA A 92 -0.62 5.59 5.91
C ALA A 92 0.58 4.76 5.40
N ALA A 93 0.35 3.51 4.99
CA ALA A 93 1.39 2.66 4.41
C ALA A 93 1.91 3.23 3.08
N THR A 94 1.02 3.66 2.18
CA THR A 94 1.41 4.26 0.89
C THR A 94 2.14 5.59 1.11
N GLN A 95 1.71 6.42 2.06
CA GLN A 95 2.40 7.66 2.43
C GLN A 95 3.81 7.40 2.99
N SER A 96 3.96 6.36 3.82
CA SER A 96 5.27 5.94 4.33
C SER A 96 6.20 5.49 3.21
N ALA A 97 5.69 4.70 2.26
CA ALA A 97 6.45 4.27 1.07
C ALA A 97 6.92 5.48 0.23
N VAL A 98 6.04 6.44 -0.06
CA VAL A 98 6.39 7.68 -0.77
C VAL A 98 7.45 8.47 -0.02
N ASN A 99 7.34 8.60 1.30
CA ASN A 99 8.34 9.30 2.11
C ASN A 99 9.69 8.57 2.10
N GLY A 100 9.69 7.24 2.12
CA GLY A 100 10.88 6.42 1.93
C GLY A 100 11.53 6.67 0.56
N LEU A 101 10.75 6.64 -0.51
CA LEU A 101 11.23 6.93 -1.88
C LEU A 101 11.77 8.35 -2.02
N LYS A 102 11.16 9.35 -1.37
CA LYS A 102 11.67 10.73 -1.34
C LYS A 102 13.00 10.84 -0.60
N LYS A 103 13.17 10.13 0.52
CA LYS A 103 14.45 10.07 1.25
C LYS A 103 15.54 9.43 0.40
N ILE A 104 15.24 8.32 -0.26
CA ILE A 104 16.16 7.70 -1.21
C ILE A 104 16.50 8.69 -2.32
N ARG A 105 15.52 9.35 -2.95
CA ARG A 105 15.80 10.37 -3.97
C ARG A 105 16.75 11.47 -3.48
N ALA A 106 16.58 11.94 -2.24
CA ALA A 106 17.42 12.98 -1.66
C ALA A 106 18.87 12.55 -1.39
N GLN A 107 19.12 11.26 -1.17
CA GLN A 107 20.48 10.72 -1.00
C GLN A 107 21.26 10.62 -2.32
N TYR A 108 20.58 10.64 -3.46
CA TYR A 108 21.14 10.44 -4.80
C TYR A 108 20.91 11.66 -5.72
N SER A 109 20.48 12.79 -5.16
CA SER A 109 20.33 14.08 -5.83
C SER A 109 21.48 15.01 -5.49
#